data_AF-A0A2E0SH10-F1
#
_entry.id   AF-A0A2E0SH10-F1
#
_cell.length_a   1.000
_cell.length_b   1.000
_cell.length_c   1.000
_cell.angle_alpha   90.00
_cell.angle_beta   90.00
_cell.angle_gamma   90.00
#
_symmetry.space_group_name_H-M   'P 1'
#
loop_
_entity.id
_entity.type
_entity.pdbx_description
1 polymer ?
#
loop_
_entity_poly.entity_id
_entity_poly.type
_entity_poly.pdbx_seq_one_letter_code
_entity_poly.pdbx_strand_id
1 'polypeptide(L)'
;MGSLTEGDKNTLRILSEYKLDADLFRTFREKHGSDDAQAAKRLLEPAVRLYARVAPEYINSLPEQCANEFMTPARALLELLEELRLAKFDIDRSATFINKVDRFNKQQFQVAMQAAIASSLFSGEIDRMLTTAKSEREATIELVDSLKKNITDFTIHERAGHFAKEAKNSGWLAFSWLVATGLSCAAVFEFALRSYAHEWPFNITEGIRESLASGSNVLLVQLALSKLLIFGVLSYFVVFCARNYTASKHNATVNRHRALSLLTYQSLADAAKQTDVILSHAASAIYAHQPTGYTSSKHDDGPTAKAFVDLVTQTTKGGDT
;
A
#
# COMPACT_ATOMS: atom_id res chain seq x y z
N MET A 1 -2.20 44.38 -33.51
CA MET A 1 -0.96 43.66 -33.16
C MET A 1 -0.82 43.72 -31.66
N GLY A 2 -1.37 42.76 -30.92
CA GLY A 2 -1.12 42.66 -29.49
C GLY A 2 0.30 42.18 -29.28
N SER A 3 1.13 43.03 -28.66
CA SER A 3 2.48 42.65 -28.27
C SER A 3 2.40 41.78 -27.02
N LEU A 4 3.14 40.66 -26.99
CA LEU A 4 3.36 39.88 -25.78
C LEU A 4 3.75 40.79 -24.60
N THR A 5 3.20 40.46 -23.43
CA THR A 5 3.55 41.19 -22.22
C THR A 5 5.04 41.00 -21.91
N GLU A 6 5.65 41.97 -21.26
CA GLU A 6 7.08 41.88 -20.91
C GLU A 6 7.36 40.68 -19.98
N GLY A 7 6.37 40.26 -19.19
CA GLY A 7 6.42 39.05 -18.36
C GLY A 7 6.47 37.76 -19.17
N ASP A 8 5.79 37.71 -20.32
CA ASP A 8 5.80 36.54 -21.22
C ASP A 8 7.15 36.37 -21.90
N LYS A 9 7.70 37.47 -22.41
CA LYS A 9 9.05 37.48 -22.98
C LYS A 9 10.10 37.06 -21.96
N ASN A 10 9.97 37.52 -20.72
CA ASN A 10 10.88 37.12 -19.65
C ASN A 10 10.74 35.63 -19.29
N THR A 11 9.52 35.09 -19.25
CA THR A 11 9.26 33.64 -19.04
C THR A 11 9.95 32.79 -20.11
N LEU A 12 9.78 33.17 -21.38
CA LEU A 12 10.39 32.48 -22.51
C LEU A 12 11.91 32.60 -22.54
N ARG A 13 12.43 33.78 -22.21
CA ARG A 13 13.88 33.99 -22.06
C ARG A 13 14.44 33.10 -20.96
N ILE A 14 13.79 33.07 -19.78
CA ILE A 14 14.18 32.20 -18.67
C ILE A 14 14.16 30.74 -19.10
N LEU A 15 13.12 30.27 -19.83
CA LEU A 15 13.05 28.89 -20.34
C LEU A 15 14.12 28.58 -21.40
N SER A 16 14.44 29.54 -22.27
CA SER A 16 15.48 29.38 -23.30
C SER A 16 16.90 29.36 -22.72
N GLU A 17 17.11 30.09 -21.62
CA GLU A 17 18.37 30.15 -20.87
C GLU A 17 18.44 29.06 -19.79
N TYR A 18 17.32 28.36 -19.51
CA TYR A 18 17.23 27.31 -18.49
C TYR A 18 18.05 26.10 -18.92
N LYS A 19 19.31 26.07 -18.48
CA LYS A 19 20.08 24.84 -18.50
C LYS A 19 19.53 23.95 -17.41
N LEU A 20 18.96 22.81 -17.81
CA LEU A 20 18.70 21.66 -16.96
C LEU A 20 20.05 21.15 -16.42
N ASP A 21 20.58 21.87 -15.44
CA ASP A 21 21.95 21.70 -14.98
C ASP A 21 22.10 20.38 -14.23
N ALA A 22 23.30 19.80 -14.29
CA ALA A 22 23.59 18.53 -13.64
C ALA A 22 23.30 18.58 -12.12
N ASP A 23 23.45 19.77 -11.51
CA ASP A 23 23.23 19.99 -10.08
C ASP A 23 21.75 19.96 -9.66
N LEU A 24 20.81 20.33 -10.55
CA LEU A 24 19.37 20.26 -10.27
C LEU A 24 18.93 18.80 -10.10
N PHE A 25 19.35 17.95 -11.04
CA PHE A 25 19.05 16.52 -11.00
C PHE A 25 19.91 15.77 -9.99
N ARG A 26 21.09 16.29 -9.64
CA ARG A 26 21.91 15.74 -8.56
C ARG A 26 21.21 15.89 -7.21
N THR A 27 20.69 17.08 -6.91
CA THR A 27 19.94 17.35 -5.67
C THR A 27 18.68 16.49 -5.59
N PHE A 28 17.98 16.32 -6.71
CA PHE A 28 16.81 15.44 -6.79
C PHE A 28 17.18 13.96 -6.64
N ARG A 29 18.27 13.52 -7.29
CA ARG A 29 18.82 12.16 -7.19
C ARG A 29 19.22 11.78 -5.76
N GLU A 30 19.86 12.69 -5.04
CA GLU A 30 20.30 12.46 -3.65
C GLU A 30 19.12 12.22 -2.71
N LYS A 31 17.94 12.78 -3.03
CA LYS A 31 16.75 12.73 -2.17
C LYS A 31 15.75 11.64 -2.53
N HIS A 32 15.61 11.32 -3.82
CA HIS A 32 14.58 10.40 -4.33
C HIS A 32 15.14 9.17 -5.06
N GLY A 33 16.47 9.04 -5.17
CA GLY A 33 17.13 7.93 -5.86
C GLY A 33 17.44 8.22 -7.33
N SER A 34 18.30 7.38 -7.91
CA SER A 34 18.83 7.57 -9.26
C SER A 34 17.77 7.41 -10.35
N ASP A 35 16.83 6.50 -10.16
CA ASP A 35 15.88 6.10 -11.19
C ASP A 35 14.80 7.18 -11.40
N ASP A 36 14.27 7.74 -10.31
CA ASP A 36 13.31 8.85 -10.36
C ASP A 36 13.92 10.13 -10.95
N ALA A 37 15.17 10.43 -10.62
CA ALA A 37 15.89 11.56 -11.18
C ALA A 37 16.12 11.41 -12.69
N GLN A 38 16.41 10.18 -13.13
CA GLN A 38 16.60 9.88 -14.55
C GLN A 38 15.27 9.92 -15.31
N ALA A 39 14.18 9.46 -14.71
CA ALA A 39 12.83 9.56 -15.27
C ALA A 39 12.37 11.03 -15.40
N ALA A 40 12.51 11.84 -14.35
CA ALA A 40 12.17 13.25 -14.38
C ALA A 40 13.00 14.01 -15.43
N LYS A 41 14.30 13.71 -15.54
CA LYS A 41 15.17 14.28 -16.57
C LYS A 41 14.68 13.94 -17.98
N ARG A 42 14.39 12.66 -18.25
CA ARG A 42 13.89 12.20 -19.55
C ARG A 42 12.56 12.85 -19.93
N LEU A 43 11.70 13.16 -18.95
CA LEU A 43 10.40 13.77 -19.20
C LEU A 43 10.48 15.28 -19.45
N LEU A 44 11.35 16.00 -18.72
CA LEU A 44 11.42 17.47 -18.78
C LEU A 44 12.37 17.98 -19.86
N GLU A 45 13.41 17.21 -20.19
CA GLU A 45 14.43 17.62 -21.15
C GLU A 45 13.89 17.86 -22.57
N PRO A 46 13.02 17.01 -23.14
CA PRO A 46 12.41 17.28 -24.45
C PRO A 46 11.52 18.52 -24.43
N ALA A 47 10.73 18.72 -23.36
CA ALA A 47 9.83 19.86 -23.23
C ALA A 47 10.61 21.18 -23.15
N VAL A 48 11.63 21.25 -22.30
CA VAL A 48 12.49 22.45 -22.19
C VAL A 48 13.21 22.74 -23.51
N ARG A 49 13.72 21.72 -24.21
CA ARG A 49 14.37 21.89 -25.53
C ARG A 49 13.40 22.40 -26.60
N LEU A 50 12.17 21.88 -26.62
CA LEU A 50 11.13 22.34 -27.55
C LEU A 50 10.85 23.83 -27.33
N TYR A 51 10.62 24.24 -26.08
CA TYR A 51 10.38 25.63 -25.72
C TYR A 51 11.57 26.53 -26.00
N ALA A 52 12.80 26.10 -25.66
CA ALA A 52 14.02 26.86 -25.92
C ALA A 52 14.27 27.10 -27.41
N ARG A 53 13.89 26.14 -28.28
CA ARG A 53 14.10 26.24 -29.73
C ARG A 53 13.00 27.03 -30.43
N VAL A 54 11.74 26.91 -29.98
CA VAL A 54 10.60 27.62 -30.56
C VAL A 54 10.54 29.08 -30.10
N ALA A 55 11.06 29.39 -28.90
CA ALA A 55 10.86 30.68 -28.25
C ALA A 55 11.48 31.91 -28.95
N PRO A 56 12.75 31.93 -29.38
CA PRO A 56 13.37 33.17 -29.82
C PRO A 56 13.03 33.59 -31.26
N GLU A 57 12.77 32.63 -32.16
CA GLU A 57 12.66 32.93 -33.60
C GLU A 57 11.21 33.10 -34.10
N TYR A 58 10.23 32.49 -33.45
CA TYR A 58 8.87 32.36 -34.01
C TYR A 58 7.78 33.10 -33.25
N ILE A 59 8.06 33.50 -32.01
CA ILE A 59 7.05 34.05 -31.11
C ILE A 59 6.53 35.43 -31.54
N ASN A 60 7.38 36.22 -32.20
CA ASN A 60 6.98 37.51 -32.77
C ASN A 60 6.10 37.39 -34.03
N SER A 61 5.98 36.18 -34.60
CA SER A 61 5.22 35.90 -35.82
C SER A 61 3.88 35.20 -35.57
N LEU A 62 3.60 34.79 -34.33
CA LEU A 62 2.39 34.04 -33.98
C LEU A 62 1.17 34.98 -33.81
N PRO A 63 -0.03 34.57 -34.27
CA PRO A 63 -1.28 35.23 -33.91
C PRO A 63 -1.48 35.24 -32.40
N GLU A 64 -2.06 36.32 -31.87
CA GLU A 64 -2.19 36.61 -30.43
C GLU A 64 -2.92 35.50 -29.65
N GLN A 65 -3.92 34.86 -30.26
CA GLN A 65 -4.61 33.71 -29.67
C GLN A 65 -3.69 32.50 -29.48
N CYS A 66 -2.91 32.15 -30.51
CA CYS A 66 -1.96 31.05 -30.45
C CYS A 66 -0.80 31.34 -29.48
N ALA A 67 -0.37 32.60 -29.38
CA ALA A 67 0.65 33.01 -28.42
C ALA A 67 0.18 32.78 -26.97
N ASN A 68 -1.06 33.17 -26.63
CA ASN A 68 -1.61 32.98 -25.29
C ASN A 68 -1.83 31.49 -24.94
N GLU A 69 -2.27 30.68 -25.92
CA GLU A 69 -2.41 29.23 -25.75
C GLU A 69 -1.05 28.54 -25.59
N PHE A 70 0.00 29.02 -26.23
CA PHE A 70 1.37 28.52 -26.09
C PHE A 70 2.03 28.96 -24.76
N MET A 71 1.71 30.17 -24.28
CA MET A 71 2.28 30.74 -23.05
C MET A 71 1.73 30.11 -21.77
N THR A 72 0.45 29.71 -21.76
CA THR A 72 -0.19 29.10 -20.60
C THR A 72 0.59 27.87 -20.10
N PRO A 73 0.92 26.88 -20.96
CA PRO A 73 1.63 25.70 -20.50
C PRO A 73 3.16 25.95 -20.44
N ALA A 74 3.71 26.99 -21.06
CA ALA A 74 5.09 27.44 -20.80
C ALA A 74 5.26 27.93 -19.35
N ARG A 75 4.31 28.72 -18.83
CA ARG A 75 4.31 29.19 -17.44
C ARG A 75 4.19 28.02 -16.45
N ALA A 76 3.34 27.04 -16.75
CA ALA A 76 3.20 25.84 -15.93
C ALA A 76 4.46 24.95 -15.92
N LEU A 77 5.23 24.88 -17.03
CA LEU A 77 6.55 24.24 -17.05
C LEU A 77 7.51 24.93 -16.09
N LEU A 78 7.51 26.26 -16.09
CA LEU A 78 8.41 27.07 -15.26
C LEU A 78 8.06 26.89 -13.77
N GLU A 79 6.78 26.84 -13.43
CA GLU A 79 6.30 26.52 -12.08
C GLU A 79 6.74 25.11 -11.63
N LEU A 80 6.65 24.10 -12.51
CA LEU A 80 7.15 22.75 -12.23
C LEU A 80 8.67 22.70 -12.02
N LEU A 81 9.42 23.49 -12.80
CA LEU A 81 10.88 23.60 -12.66
C LEU A 81 11.27 24.31 -11.36
N GLU A 82 10.52 25.33 -10.93
CA GLU A 82 10.70 25.98 -9.63
C GLU A 82 10.33 25.05 -8.47
N GLU A 83 9.24 24.29 -8.60
CA GLU A 83 8.83 23.25 -7.64
C GLU A 83 9.94 22.20 -7.45
N LEU A 84 10.58 21.77 -8.54
CA LEU A 84 11.75 20.88 -8.49
C LEU A 84 12.97 21.54 -7.84
N ARG A 85 13.26 22.80 -8.20
CA ARG A 85 14.41 23.53 -7.68
C ARG A 85 14.34 23.76 -6.17
N LEU A 86 13.15 23.99 -5.63
CA LEU A 86 12.94 24.22 -4.20
C LEU A 86 12.97 22.94 -3.36
N ALA A 87 13.12 21.76 -3.98
CA ALA A 87 13.28 20.46 -3.33
C ALA A 87 12.31 20.19 -2.15
N LYS A 88 11.10 20.78 -2.22
CA LYS A 88 10.07 20.73 -1.16
C LYS A 88 9.13 19.54 -1.32
N PHE A 89 9.67 18.41 -1.79
CA PHE A 89 8.91 17.19 -2.07
C PHE A 89 9.15 16.11 -1.01
N ASP A 90 8.02 15.52 -0.62
CA ASP A 90 7.84 14.35 0.25
C ASP A 90 7.49 13.14 -0.64
N ILE A 91 7.73 11.91 -0.17
CA ILE A 91 7.65 10.68 -0.98
C ILE A 91 6.23 10.47 -1.56
N ASP A 92 5.17 10.78 -0.80
CA ASP A 92 3.78 10.68 -1.30
C ASP A 92 3.44 11.70 -2.41
N ARG A 93 4.22 12.78 -2.54
CA ARG A 93 4.03 13.78 -3.60
C ARG A 93 4.73 13.42 -4.91
N SER A 94 5.64 12.44 -4.94
CA SER A 94 6.33 12.07 -6.18
C SER A 94 5.37 11.44 -7.21
N ALA A 95 4.45 10.58 -6.76
CA ALA A 95 3.40 10.02 -7.62
C ALA A 95 2.45 11.11 -8.15
N THR A 96 2.14 12.11 -7.32
CA THR A 96 1.32 13.26 -7.73
C THR A 96 2.06 14.13 -8.73
N PHE A 97 3.36 14.32 -8.54
CA PHE A 97 4.23 15.05 -9.46
C PHE A 97 4.35 14.34 -10.81
N ILE A 98 4.60 13.03 -10.82
CA ILE A 98 4.65 12.21 -12.05
C ILE A 98 3.31 12.29 -12.79
N ASN A 99 2.17 12.21 -12.08
CA ASN A 99 0.84 12.37 -12.67
C ASN A 99 0.56 13.80 -13.18
N LYS A 100 1.16 14.84 -12.57
CA LYS A 100 1.09 16.21 -13.09
C LYS A 100 1.94 16.36 -14.35
N VAL A 101 3.15 15.80 -14.36
CA VAL A 101 4.07 15.82 -15.51
C VAL A 101 3.51 15.03 -16.69
N ASP A 102 2.88 13.87 -16.46
CA ASP A 102 2.21 13.08 -17.50
C ASP A 102 1.04 13.84 -18.13
N ARG A 103 0.19 14.47 -17.31
CA ARG A 103 -0.91 15.33 -17.79
C ARG A 103 -0.39 16.52 -18.58
N PHE A 104 0.67 17.14 -18.09
CA PHE A 104 1.32 18.26 -18.77
C PHE A 104 1.86 17.85 -20.14
N ASN A 105 2.57 16.71 -20.23
CA ASN A 105 3.12 16.21 -21.49
C ASN A 105 2.02 15.89 -22.52
N LYS A 106 0.89 15.32 -22.07
CA LYS A 106 -0.31 15.08 -22.90
C LYS A 106 -0.93 16.36 -23.46
N GLN A 107 -1.04 17.40 -22.63
CA GLN A 107 -1.61 18.70 -23.06
C GLN A 107 -0.65 19.47 -23.97
N GLN A 108 0.63 19.46 -23.66
CA GLN A 108 1.69 20.09 -24.46
C GLN A 108 1.76 19.55 -25.87
N PHE A 109 1.66 18.23 -26.02
CA PHE A 109 1.68 17.59 -27.32
C PHE A 109 0.51 18.05 -28.20
N GLN A 110 -0.67 18.27 -27.63
CA GLN A 110 -1.83 18.74 -28.39
C GLN A 110 -1.71 20.22 -28.80
N VAL A 111 -1.22 21.07 -27.90
CA VAL A 111 -1.03 22.52 -28.19
C VAL A 111 0.11 22.75 -29.16
N ALA A 112 1.24 22.05 -29.01
CA ALA A 112 2.34 22.11 -29.96
C ALA A 112 1.92 21.58 -31.35
N MET A 113 1.07 20.54 -31.40
CA MET A 113 0.51 20.03 -32.64
C MET A 113 -0.44 21.04 -33.29
N GLN A 114 -1.29 21.71 -32.51
CA GLN A 114 -2.20 22.75 -33.03
C GLN A 114 -1.47 24.00 -33.53
N ALA A 115 -0.44 24.46 -32.80
CA ALA A 115 0.42 25.57 -33.22
C ALA A 115 1.25 25.21 -34.47
N ALA A 116 1.74 23.96 -34.57
CA ALA A 116 2.43 23.47 -35.76
C ALA A 116 1.49 23.37 -36.98
N ILE A 117 0.25 22.89 -36.78
CA ILE A 117 -0.80 22.85 -37.82
C ILE A 117 -1.15 24.26 -38.31
N ALA A 118 -1.22 25.25 -37.41
CA ALA A 118 -1.48 26.65 -37.76
C ALA A 118 -0.36 27.28 -38.60
N SER A 119 0.89 26.79 -38.50
CA SER A 119 2.05 27.35 -39.20
C SER A 119 2.29 26.82 -40.63
N SER A 120 1.58 25.78 -41.06
CA SER A 120 1.38 25.19 -42.41
C SER A 120 2.43 25.27 -43.55
N LEU A 121 3.68 25.74 -43.34
CA LEU A 121 4.70 25.88 -44.39
C LEU A 121 5.83 24.82 -44.37
N PHE A 122 5.77 23.80 -43.52
CA PHE A 122 6.84 22.79 -43.40
C PHE A 122 6.34 21.33 -43.35
N SER A 123 5.66 20.83 -44.40
CA SER A 123 5.10 19.47 -44.39
C SER A 123 6.16 18.35 -44.22
N GLY A 124 7.40 18.55 -44.70
CA GLY A 124 8.46 17.53 -44.64
C GLY A 124 9.18 17.41 -43.29
N GLU A 125 9.31 18.51 -42.55
CA GLU A 125 9.96 18.50 -41.22
C GLU A 125 8.93 18.14 -40.12
N ILE A 126 7.65 18.49 -40.33
CA ILE A 126 6.56 18.06 -39.46
C ILE A 126 6.41 16.54 -39.47
N ASP A 127 6.51 15.87 -40.62
CA ASP A 127 6.46 14.40 -40.65
C ASP A 127 7.61 13.76 -39.88
N ARG A 128 8.81 14.37 -39.92
CA ARG A 128 9.98 13.91 -39.13
C ARG A 128 9.81 14.17 -37.63
N MET A 129 9.32 15.35 -37.24
CA MET A 129 9.06 15.64 -35.82
C MET A 129 7.88 14.83 -35.28
N LEU A 130 6.84 14.60 -36.08
CA LEU A 130 5.69 13.78 -35.73
C LEU A 130 6.09 12.31 -35.57
N THR A 131 6.91 11.77 -36.46
CA THR A 131 7.44 10.39 -36.34
C THR A 131 8.39 10.26 -35.16
N THR A 132 9.29 11.22 -34.96
CA THR A 132 10.21 11.24 -33.80
C THR A 132 9.43 11.30 -32.50
N ALA A 133 8.48 12.23 -32.38
CA ALA A 133 7.72 12.43 -31.15
C ALA A 133 6.67 11.33 -30.91
N LYS A 134 6.15 10.68 -31.96
CA LYS A 134 5.38 9.42 -31.82
C LYS A 134 6.28 8.31 -31.27
N SER A 135 7.49 8.14 -31.79
CA SER A 135 8.41 7.10 -31.30
C SER A 135 8.87 7.35 -29.86
N GLU A 136 9.14 8.61 -29.49
CA GLU A 136 9.50 8.98 -28.11
C GLU A 136 8.31 8.78 -27.15
N ARG A 137 7.08 9.06 -27.61
CA ARG A 137 5.86 8.77 -26.86
C ARG A 137 5.67 7.27 -26.66
N GLU A 138 5.86 6.47 -27.71
CA GLU A 138 5.77 5.00 -27.63
C GLU A 138 6.82 4.43 -26.66
N ALA A 139 8.07 4.88 -26.75
CA ALA A 139 9.14 4.50 -25.83
C ALA A 139 8.83 4.93 -24.37
N THR A 140 8.22 6.10 -24.18
CA THR A 140 7.81 6.57 -22.85
C THR A 140 6.68 5.72 -22.27
N ILE A 141 5.70 5.33 -23.11
CA ILE A 141 4.60 4.45 -22.69
C ILE A 141 5.15 3.08 -22.27
N GLU A 142 6.05 2.49 -23.05
CA GLU A 142 6.70 1.21 -22.73
C GLU A 142 7.50 1.28 -21.42
N LEU A 143 8.25 2.36 -21.19
CA LEU A 143 8.97 2.58 -19.94
C LEU A 143 8.02 2.73 -18.74
N VAL A 144 6.92 3.46 -18.89
CA VAL A 144 5.92 3.63 -17.82
C VAL A 144 5.26 2.30 -17.49
N ASP A 145 4.92 1.49 -18.51
CA ASP A 145 4.27 0.19 -18.30
C ASP A 145 5.22 -0.82 -17.64
N SER A 146 6.49 -0.85 -18.05
CA SER A 146 7.52 -1.68 -17.39
C SER A 146 7.81 -1.22 -15.95
N LEU A 147 7.84 0.08 -15.68
CA LEU A 147 7.97 0.61 -14.33
C LEU A 147 6.76 0.24 -13.45
N LYS A 148 5.53 0.41 -13.96
CA LYS A 148 4.32 0.00 -13.23
C LYS A 148 4.34 -1.48 -12.90
N LYS A 149 4.75 -2.33 -13.85
CA LYS A 149 4.90 -3.77 -13.62
C LYS A 149 5.91 -4.05 -12.51
N ASN A 150 7.11 -3.48 -12.60
CA ASN A 150 8.16 -3.67 -11.60
C ASN A 150 7.75 -3.17 -10.20
N ILE A 151 7.08 -2.02 -10.11
CA ILE A 151 6.55 -1.48 -8.84
C ILE A 151 5.49 -2.40 -8.26
N THR A 152 4.61 -2.93 -9.11
CA THR A 152 3.56 -3.87 -8.70
C THR A 152 4.18 -5.16 -8.17
N ASP A 153 5.14 -5.74 -8.89
CA ASP A 153 5.85 -6.95 -8.51
C ASP A 153 6.60 -6.75 -7.18
N PHE A 154 7.33 -5.64 -7.04
CA PHE A 154 8.03 -5.29 -5.81
C PHE A 154 7.06 -5.13 -4.63
N THR A 155 5.96 -4.39 -4.81
CA THR A 155 4.95 -4.15 -3.77
C THR A 155 4.27 -5.45 -3.32
N ILE A 156 3.95 -6.34 -4.26
CA ILE A 156 3.35 -7.65 -3.96
C ILE A 156 4.32 -8.51 -3.17
N HIS A 157 5.59 -8.58 -3.58
CA HIS A 157 6.61 -9.34 -2.87
C HIS A 157 6.88 -8.80 -1.46
N GLU A 158 6.96 -7.49 -1.29
CA GLU A 158 7.15 -6.87 0.02
C GLU A 158 5.98 -7.17 0.96
N ARG A 159 4.73 -6.98 0.49
CA ARG A 159 3.53 -7.27 1.28
C ARG A 159 3.38 -8.76 1.60
N ALA A 160 3.64 -9.62 0.63
CA ALA A 160 3.65 -11.07 0.86
C ALA A 160 4.72 -11.46 1.90
N GLY A 161 5.90 -10.85 1.83
CA GLY A 161 6.97 -11.01 2.80
C GLY A 161 6.56 -10.54 4.20
N HIS A 162 5.90 -9.39 4.31
CA HIS A 162 5.38 -8.87 5.58
C HIS A 162 4.37 -9.85 6.21
N PHE A 163 3.38 -10.33 5.45
CA PHE A 163 2.41 -11.32 5.95
C PHE A 163 3.08 -12.65 6.33
N ALA A 164 4.09 -13.10 5.58
CA ALA A 164 4.84 -14.30 5.91
C ALA A 164 5.63 -14.15 7.22
N LYS A 165 6.24 -12.98 7.45
CA LYS A 165 6.93 -12.63 8.70
C LYS A 165 5.95 -12.59 9.87
N GLU A 166 4.80 -11.95 9.70
CA GLU A 166 3.77 -11.87 10.73
C GLU A 166 3.16 -13.24 11.05
N ALA A 167 2.99 -14.09 10.03
CA ALA A 167 2.56 -15.48 10.22
C ALA A 167 3.56 -16.27 11.09
N LYS A 168 4.87 -16.07 10.88
CA LYS A 168 5.92 -16.70 11.70
C LYS A 168 5.91 -16.16 13.13
N ASN A 169 5.77 -14.85 13.31
CA ASN A 169 5.68 -14.21 14.62
C ASN A 169 4.46 -14.71 15.42
N SER A 170 3.29 -14.70 14.79
CA SER A 170 2.05 -15.27 15.34
C SER A 170 2.20 -16.77 15.64
N GLY A 171 2.94 -17.51 14.82
CA GLY A 171 3.27 -18.92 15.05
C GLY A 171 4.15 -19.14 16.28
N TRP A 172 5.12 -18.26 16.52
CA TRP A 172 5.96 -18.30 17.72
C TRP A 172 5.19 -17.90 18.98
N LEU A 173 4.36 -16.85 18.89
CA LEU A 173 3.43 -16.48 19.97
C LEU A 173 2.49 -17.63 20.33
N ALA A 174 1.94 -18.32 19.34
CA ALA A 174 1.14 -19.52 19.57
C ALA A 174 1.93 -20.58 20.33
N PHE A 175 3.18 -20.86 19.94
CA PHE A 175 4.01 -21.82 20.67
C PHE A 175 4.22 -21.39 22.13
N SER A 176 4.51 -20.12 22.39
CA SER A 176 4.64 -19.57 23.75
C SER A 176 3.35 -19.73 24.57
N TRP A 177 2.17 -19.48 23.96
CA TRP A 177 0.88 -19.72 24.62
C TRP A 177 0.59 -21.19 24.89
N LEU A 178 1.05 -22.09 24.04
CA LEU A 178 0.94 -23.54 24.27
C LEU A 178 1.76 -23.96 25.48
N VAL A 179 3.01 -23.47 25.59
CA VAL A 179 3.87 -23.71 26.75
C VAL A 179 3.23 -23.13 28.02
N ALA A 180 2.71 -21.90 27.95
CA ALA A 180 2.00 -21.27 29.06
C ALA A 180 0.76 -22.07 29.50
N THR A 181 0.01 -22.64 28.56
CA THR A 181 -1.13 -23.52 28.85
C THR A 181 -0.67 -24.80 29.55
N GLY A 182 0.40 -25.44 29.06
CA GLY A 182 1.00 -26.62 29.69
C GLY A 182 1.47 -26.37 31.12
N LEU A 183 2.16 -25.25 31.35
CA LEU A 183 2.59 -24.81 32.69
C LEU A 183 1.39 -24.52 33.60
N SER A 184 0.33 -23.91 33.08
CA SER A 184 -0.89 -23.63 33.86
C SER A 184 -1.62 -24.92 34.24
N CYS A 185 -1.70 -25.90 33.34
CA CYS A 185 -2.22 -27.23 33.65
C CYS A 185 -1.37 -27.94 34.72
N ALA A 186 -0.04 -27.85 34.62
CA ALA A 186 0.86 -28.40 35.62
C ALA A 186 0.65 -27.75 36.99
N ALA A 187 0.46 -26.43 37.04
CA ALA A 187 0.16 -25.70 38.28
C ALA A 187 -1.19 -26.11 38.90
N VAL A 188 -2.23 -26.29 38.09
CA VAL A 188 -3.52 -26.84 38.56
C VAL A 188 -3.34 -28.24 39.13
N PHE A 189 -2.56 -29.09 38.45
CA PHE A 189 -2.31 -30.46 38.87
C PHE A 189 -1.49 -30.54 40.16
N GLU A 190 -0.44 -29.73 40.29
CA GLU A 190 0.36 -29.62 41.51
C GLU A 190 -0.48 -29.10 42.69
N PHE A 191 -1.30 -28.08 42.46
CA PHE A 191 -2.22 -27.56 43.47
C PHE A 191 -3.22 -28.63 43.92
N ALA A 192 -3.78 -29.39 42.97
CA ALA A 192 -4.68 -30.49 43.27
C ALA A 192 -3.98 -31.58 44.11
N LEU A 193 -2.81 -32.06 43.68
CA LEU A 193 -2.06 -33.11 44.39
C LEU A 193 -1.70 -32.69 45.81
N ARG A 194 -1.09 -31.52 45.97
CA ARG A 194 -0.65 -31.08 47.29
C ARG A 194 -1.82 -30.62 48.18
N SER A 195 -2.99 -30.30 47.62
CA SER A 195 -4.22 -30.10 48.42
C SER A 195 -4.69 -31.39 49.11
N TYR A 196 -4.26 -32.57 48.64
CA TYR A 196 -4.50 -33.86 49.30
C TYR A 196 -3.32 -34.31 50.19
N ALA A 197 -2.13 -33.74 50.02
CA ALA A 197 -0.96 -34.10 50.82
C ALA A 197 -1.07 -33.56 52.26
N HIS A 198 -0.54 -34.32 53.23
CA HIS A 198 -0.75 -34.05 54.65
C HIS A 198 -0.12 -32.73 55.14
N GLU A 199 0.95 -32.29 54.48
CA GLU A 199 1.86 -31.23 54.96
C GLU A 199 1.45 -29.79 54.55
N TRP A 200 0.40 -29.60 53.75
CA TRP A 200 -0.02 -28.24 53.36
C TRP A 200 -1.01 -27.64 54.39
N PRO A 201 -0.86 -26.37 54.83
CA PRO A 201 -1.84 -25.67 55.69
C PRO A 201 -3.30 -25.61 55.18
N PHE A 202 -3.61 -26.07 53.96
CA PHE A 202 -4.97 -26.16 53.41
C PHE A 202 -5.43 -27.62 53.26
N ASN A 203 -4.90 -28.53 54.07
CA ASN A 203 -5.27 -29.93 53.99
C ASN A 203 -6.75 -30.15 54.34
N ILE A 204 -7.47 -30.82 53.45
CA ILE A 204 -8.91 -31.09 53.58
C ILE A 204 -9.18 -32.00 54.77
N THR A 205 -8.27 -32.94 55.05
CA THR A 205 -8.43 -33.95 56.10
C THR A 205 -8.40 -33.34 57.50
N GLU A 206 -7.50 -32.39 57.72
CA GLU A 206 -7.40 -31.64 58.99
C GLU A 206 -8.62 -30.71 59.18
N GLY A 207 -9.01 -29.99 58.13
CA GLY A 207 -10.17 -29.08 58.20
C GLY A 207 -11.50 -29.80 58.43
N ILE A 208 -11.69 -31.01 57.87
CA ILE A 208 -12.87 -31.85 58.15
C ILE A 208 -12.83 -32.35 59.60
N ARG A 209 -11.65 -32.79 60.09
CA ARG A 209 -11.49 -33.28 61.47
C ARG A 209 -11.81 -32.17 62.49
N GLU A 210 -11.32 -30.96 62.25
CA GLU A 210 -11.57 -29.79 63.11
C GLU A 210 -13.03 -29.32 63.05
N SER A 211 -13.66 -29.34 61.86
CA SER A 211 -15.09 -29.02 61.73
C SER A 211 -15.99 -30.04 62.42
N LEU A 212 -15.68 -31.34 62.35
CA LEU A 212 -16.39 -32.38 63.10
C LEU A 212 -16.20 -32.23 64.62
N ALA A 213 -15.00 -31.86 65.06
CA ALA A 213 -14.68 -31.65 66.48
C ALA A 213 -15.34 -30.39 67.05
N SER A 214 -15.45 -29.32 66.26
CA SER A 214 -16.06 -28.04 66.64
C SER A 214 -17.58 -28.01 66.49
N GLY A 215 -18.18 -28.97 65.78
CA GLY A 215 -19.62 -28.97 65.43
C GLY A 215 -20.06 -27.81 64.53
N SER A 216 -19.11 -27.04 63.99
CA SER A 216 -19.38 -25.83 63.19
C SER A 216 -19.21 -26.11 61.70
N ASN A 217 -20.32 -26.12 60.98
CA ASN A 217 -20.36 -26.29 59.52
C ASN A 217 -19.79 -25.07 58.76
N VAL A 218 -19.68 -23.91 59.43
CA VAL A 218 -19.22 -22.65 58.82
C VAL A 218 -17.78 -22.76 58.34
N LEU A 219 -16.91 -23.40 59.12
CA LEU A 219 -15.49 -23.58 58.78
C LEU A 219 -15.32 -24.43 57.51
N LEU A 220 -16.13 -25.49 57.38
CA LEU A 220 -16.11 -26.38 56.24
C LEU A 220 -16.58 -25.69 54.95
N VAL A 221 -17.63 -24.86 55.04
CA VAL A 221 -18.11 -24.05 53.92
C VAL A 221 -17.06 -23.02 53.49
N GLN A 222 -16.41 -22.33 54.43
CA GLN A 222 -15.36 -21.36 54.13
C GLN A 222 -14.14 -22.01 53.45
N LEU A 223 -13.72 -23.19 53.93
CA LEU A 223 -12.62 -23.94 53.34
C LEU A 223 -12.97 -24.45 51.93
N ALA A 224 -14.19 -24.96 51.73
CA ALA A 224 -14.67 -25.39 50.43
C ALA A 224 -14.75 -24.23 49.43
N LEU A 225 -15.30 -23.09 49.85
CA LEU A 225 -15.48 -21.91 49.00
C LEU A 225 -14.14 -21.30 48.57
N SER A 226 -13.18 -21.18 49.48
CA SER A 226 -11.84 -20.66 49.17
C SER A 226 -11.08 -21.55 48.18
N LYS A 227 -11.15 -22.88 48.33
CA LYS A 227 -10.56 -23.83 47.38
C LYS A 227 -11.23 -23.77 46.01
N LEU A 228 -12.56 -23.70 45.99
CA LEU A 228 -13.32 -23.58 44.74
C LEU A 228 -12.99 -22.28 44.02
N LEU A 229 -12.79 -21.18 44.75
CA LEU A 229 -12.36 -19.90 44.19
C LEU A 229 -10.96 -20.01 43.58
N ILE A 230 -9.98 -20.56 44.31
CA ILE A 230 -8.61 -20.73 43.79
C ILE A 230 -8.59 -21.64 42.56
N PHE A 231 -9.29 -22.77 42.62
CA PHE A 231 -9.41 -23.70 41.49
C PHE A 231 -10.12 -23.05 40.29
N GLY A 232 -11.17 -22.25 40.56
CA GLY A 232 -11.88 -21.49 39.53
C GLY A 232 -10.98 -20.48 38.81
N VAL A 233 -10.16 -19.74 39.55
CA VAL A 233 -9.20 -18.77 38.98
C VAL A 233 -8.13 -19.48 38.15
N LEU A 234 -7.56 -20.56 38.67
CA LEU A 234 -6.55 -21.35 37.96
C LEU A 234 -7.12 -21.99 36.67
N SER A 235 -8.32 -22.56 36.76
CA SER A 235 -9.03 -23.15 35.61
C SER A 235 -9.37 -22.08 34.56
N TYR A 236 -9.82 -20.90 34.99
CA TYR A 236 -10.02 -19.76 34.11
C TYR A 236 -8.72 -19.36 33.39
N PHE A 237 -7.58 -19.36 34.09
CA PHE A 237 -6.29 -19.03 33.49
C PHE A 237 -5.88 -20.05 32.41
N VAL A 238 -6.11 -21.35 32.62
CA VAL A 238 -5.91 -22.39 31.60
C VAL A 238 -6.75 -22.11 30.36
N VAL A 239 -8.05 -21.82 30.55
CA VAL A 239 -8.96 -21.47 29.44
C VAL A 239 -8.49 -20.20 28.73
N PHE A 240 -8.03 -19.19 29.47
CA PHE A 240 -7.50 -17.95 28.91
C PHE A 240 -6.26 -18.20 28.03
N CYS A 241 -5.29 -18.99 28.50
CA CYS A 241 -4.12 -19.37 27.71
C CYS A 241 -4.50 -20.18 26.46
N ALA A 242 -5.42 -21.13 26.59
CA ALA A 242 -5.89 -21.94 25.47
C ALA A 242 -6.60 -21.10 24.39
N ARG A 243 -7.39 -20.10 24.79
CA ARG A 243 -8.02 -19.15 23.84
C ARG A 243 -6.99 -18.31 23.11
N ASN A 244 -5.96 -17.83 23.81
CA ASN A 244 -4.88 -17.05 23.18
C ASN A 244 -4.01 -17.88 22.23
N TYR A 245 -3.74 -19.15 22.58
CA TYR A 245 -3.10 -20.11 21.67
C TYR A 245 -3.88 -20.23 20.36
N THR A 246 -5.18 -20.45 20.49
CA THR A 246 -6.10 -20.66 19.38
C THR A 246 -6.19 -19.43 18.48
N ALA A 247 -6.30 -18.23 19.07
CA ALA A 247 -6.29 -16.96 18.33
C ALA A 247 -4.96 -16.72 17.58
N SER A 248 -3.83 -17.01 18.23
CA SER A 248 -2.50 -16.86 17.61
C SER A 248 -2.30 -17.84 16.45
N LYS A 249 -2.80 -19.08 16.57
CA LYS A 249 -2.80 -20.06 15.47
C LYS A 249 -3.72 -19.66 14.31
N HIS A 250 -4.88 -19.09 14.60
CA HIS A 250 -5.76 -18.53 13.58
C HIS A 250 -5.04 -17.44 12.78
N ASN A 251 -4.46 -16.45 13.48
CA ASN A 251 -3.74 -15.35 12.84
C ASN A 251 -2.55 -15.84 12.01
N ALA A 252 -1.79 -16.81 12.51
CA ALA A 252 -0.70 -17.43 11.75
C ALA A 252 -1.19 -18.07 10.45
N THR A 253 -2.32 -18.78 10.51
CA THR A 253 -2.91 -19.46 9.34
C THR A 253 -3.44 -18.47 8.31
N VAL A 254 -4.19 -17.46 8.76
CA VAL A 254 -4.75 -16.41 7.90
C VAL A 254 -3.64 -15.61 7.21
N ASN A 255 -2.62 -15.19 7.96
CA ASN A 255 -1.50 -14.43 7.38
C ASN A 255 -0.68 -15.27 6.39
N ARG A 256 -0.50 -16.58 6.66
CA ARG A 256 0.12 -17.50 5.70
C ARG A 256 -0.70 -17.63 4.42
N HIS A 257 -2.03 -17.73 4.55
CA HIS A 257 -2.93 -17.77 3.40
C HIS A 257 -2.83 -16.48 2.57
N ARG A 258 -2.88 -15.30 3.21
CA ARG A 258 -2.72 -14.00 2.54
C ARG A 258 -1.41 -13.90 1.77
N ALA A 259 -0.30 -14.33 2.37
CA ALA A 259 1.00 -14.36 1.71
C ALA A 259 0.99 -15.27 0.47
N LEU A 260 0.40 -16.47 0.58
CA LEU A 260 0.31 -17.41 -0.54
C LEU A 260 -0.60 -16.87 -1.65
N SER A 261 -1.77 -16.31 -1.31
CA SER A 261 -2.70 -15.73 -2.27
C SER A 261 -2.10 -14.59 -3.08
N LEU A 262 -1.26 -13.75 -2.46
CA LEU A 262 -0.55 -12.67 -3.16
C LEU A 262 0.46 -13.22 -4.17
N LEU A 263 1.22 -14.25 -3.78
CA LEU A 263 2.21 -14.88 -4.65
C LEU A 263 1.55 -15.63 -5.82
N THR A 264 0.47 -16.35 -5.56
CA THR A 264 -0.25 -17.07 -6.62
C THR A 264 -1.05 -16.13 -7.52
N TYR A 265 -1.59 -15.02 -6.98
CA TYR A 265 -2.28 -14.00 -7.76
C TYR A 265 -1.41 -13.47 -8.90
N GLN A 266 -0.14 -13.14 -8.63
CA GLN A 266 0.78 -12.66 -9.65
C GLN A 266 0.94 -13.67 -10.79
N SER A 267 1.18 -14.94 -10.46
CA SER A 267 1.31 -16.01 -11.46
C SER A 267 0.04 -16.25 -12.27
N LEU A 268 -1.14 -16.06 -11.65
CA LEU A 268 -2.43 -16.23 -12.32
C LEU A 268 -2.78 -15.01 -13.18
N ALA A 269 -2.46 -13.80 -12.72
CA ALA A 269 -2.68 -12.57 -13.45
C ALA A 269 -1.82 -12.50 -14.72
N ASP A 270 -0.56 -12.95 -14.65
CA ASP A 270 0.32 -13.05 -15.81
C ASP A 270 -0.15 -14.10 -16.84
N ALA A 271 -0.80 -15.19 -16.39
CA ALA A 271 -1.24 -16.28 -17.25
C ALA A 271 -2.65 -16.09 -17.85
N ALA A 272 -3.47 -15.21 -17.28
CA ALA A 272 -4.89 -15.16 -17.60
C ALA A 272 -5.26 -14.01 -18.54
N LYS A 273 -6.22 -14.28 -19.44
CA LYS A 273 -6.85 -13.26 -20.31
C LYS A 273 -7.92 -12.42 -19.61
N GLN A 274 -8.43 -12.87 -18.45
CA GLN A 274 -9.48 -12.21 -17.66
C GLN A 274 -8.94 -11.87 -16.27
N THR A 275 -8.16 -10.79 -16.20
CA THR A 275 -7.49 -10.33 -14.97
C THR A 275 -8.47 -9.87 -13.89
N ASP A 276 -9.63 -9.33 -14.27
CA ASP A 276 -10.58 -8.71 -13.33
C ASP A 276 -11.28 -9.72 -12.43
N VAL A 277 -11.65 -10.89 -12.99
CA VAL A 277 -12.27 -11.98 -12.22
C VAL A 277 -11.27 -12.55 -11.21
N ILE A 278 -10.01 -12.71 -11.63
CA ILE A 278 -8.93 -13.22 -10.77
C ILE A 278 -8.56 -12.20 -9.70
N LEU A 279 -8.55 -10.91 -10.03
CA LEU A 279 -8.33 -9.84 -9.05
C LEU A 279 -9.45 -9.80 -8.01
N SER A 280 -10.71 -9.94 -8.41
CA SER A 280 -11.84 -10.00 -7.48
C SER A 280 -11.75 -11.21 -6.54
N HIS A 281 -11.44 -12.40 -7.09
CA HIS A 281 -11.24 -13.59 -6.28
C HIS A 281 -10.03 -13.49 -5.35
N ALA A 282 -8.91 -12.93 -5.82
CA ALA A 282 -7.72 -12.72 -4.99
C ALA A 282 -7.96 -11.68 -3.89
N ALA A 283 -8.65 -10.58 -4.21
CA ALA A 283 -9.05 -9.57 -3.22
C ALA A 283 -9.92 -10.21 -2.12
N SER A 284 -10.90 -11.03 -2.50
CA SER A 284 -11.70 -11.80 -1.55
C SER A 284 -10.83 -12.74 -0.71
N ALA A 285 -9.89 -13.47 -1.32
CA ALA A 285 -8.99 -14.38 -0.60
C ALA A 285 -8.03 -13.66 0.38
N ILE A 286 -7.67 -12.40 0.11
CA ILE A 286 -6.78 -11.60 0.96
C ILE A 286 -7.55 -10.91 2.10
N TYR A 287 -8.72 -10.34 1.80
CA TYR A 287 -9.44 -9.47 2.73
C TYR A 287 -10.63 -10.13 3.43
N ALA A 288 -11.18 -11.24 2.92
CA ALA A 288 -12.26 -11.94 3.59
C ALA A 288 -11.81 -12.57 4.91
N HIS A 289 -12.70 -12.56 5.90
CA HIS A 289 -12.53 -13.35 7.12
C HIS A 289 -12.67 -14.84 6.78
N GLN A 290 -11.54 -15.53 6.69
CA GLN A 290 -11.52 -16.96 6.40
C GLN A 290 -11.75 -17.75 7.70
N PRO A 291 -12.81 -18.59 7.78
CA PRO A 291 -12.97 -19.48 8.92
C PRO A 291 -11.81 -20.47 8.94
N THR A 292 -11.20 -20.67 10.11
CA THR A 292 -10.15 -21.68 10.29
C THR A 292 -10.61 -22.70 11.32
N GLY A 293 -10.02 -23.91 11.31
CA GLY A 293 -10.29 -24.91 12.34
C GLY A 293 -9.97 -24.47 13.78
N TYR A 294 -9.33 -23.32 13.97
CA TYR A 294 -9.06 -22.73 15.28
C TYR A 294 -10.19 -21.78 15.73
N THR A 295 -11.01 -21.24 14.84
CA THR A 295 -12.15 -20.39 15.25
C THR A 295 -13.40 -21.26 15.37
N SER A 296 -13.94 -21.42 16.58
CA SER A 296 -15.23 -22.05 16.77
C SER A 296 -16.29 -21.24 16.02
N SER A 297 -16.87 -21.83 14.98
CA SER A 297 -17.89 -21.25 14.09
C SER A 297 -19.24 -21.06 14.81
N LYS A 298 -19.27 -20.26 15.89
CA LYS A 298 -20.49 -19.80 16.54
C LYS A 298 -20.88 -18.37 16.15
N HIS A 299 -20.17 -17.78 15.20
CA HIS A 299 -20.65 -16.61 14.49
C HIS A 299 -20.69 -16.99 13.01
N ASP A 300 -21.89 -17.38 12.58
CA ASP A 300 -22.25 -17.67 11.20
C ASP A 300 -21.73 -16.57 10.26
N ASP A 301 -21.14 -17.01 9.15
CA ASP A 301 -21.12 -16.38 7.83
C ASP A 301 -21.49 -14.88 7.81
N GLY A 302 -20.53 -14.05 8.20
CA GLY A 302 -20.59 -12.62 7.96
C GLY A 302 -20.68 -12.33 6.45
N PRO A 303 -21.63 -11.49 5.97
CA PRO A 303 -21.84 -11.19 4.55
C PRO A 303 -20.68 -10.49 3.83
N THR A 304 -19.53 -10.29 4.46
CA THR A 304 -18.50 -9.35 4.02
C THR A 304 -17.78 -9.77 2.74
N ALA A 305 -17.57 -11.07 2.53
CA ALA A 305 -16.92 -11.56 1.29
C ALA A 305 -17.87 -11.48 0.08
N LYS A 306 -19.16 -11.78 0.26
CA LYS A 306 -20.18 -11.65 -0.79
C LYS A 306 -20.52 -10.18 -1.05
N ALA A 307 -20.65 -9.35 -0.01
CA ALA A 307 -20.96 -7.92 -0.13
C ALA A 307 -19.86 -7.13 -0.83
N PHE A 308 -18.58 -7.45 -0.62
CA PHE A 308 -17.49 -6.79 -1.36
C PHE A 308 -17.44 -7.22 -2.83
N VAL A 309 -17.65 -8.52 -3.11
CA VAL A 309 -17.72 -9.03 -4.49
C VAL A 309 -18.93 -8.47 -5.23
N ASP A 310 -20.09 -8.36 -4.58
CA ASP A 310 -21.31 -7.76 -5.12
C ASP A 310 -21.15 -6.24 -5.33
N LEU A 311 -20.47 -5.53 -4.43
CA LEU A 311 -20.19 -4.09 -4.59
C LEU A 311 -19.25 -3.81 -5.78
N VAL A 312 -18.21 -4.63 -5.96
CA VAL A 312 -17.26 -4.50 -7.07
C VAL A 312 -17.89 -4.94 -8.40
N THR A 313 -18.79 -5.93 -8.40
CA THR A 313 -19.50 -6.31 -9.64
C THR A 313 -20.60 -5.32 -10.02
N GLN A 314 -21.26 -4.67 -9.06
CA GLN A 314 -22.24 -3.61 -9.33
C GLN A 314 -21.62 -2.37 -9.97
N THR A 315 -20.41 -1.97 -9.56
CA THR A 315 -19.71 -0.81 -10.17
C THR A 315 -19.30 -1.08 -11.62
N THR A 316 -18.97 -2.33 -11.99
CA THR A 316 -18.70 -2.71 -13.38
C THR A 316 -19.93 -2.82 -14.28
N LYS A 317 -21.13 -3.05 -13.74
CA LYS A 317 -22.39 -3.09 -14.52
C LYS A 317 -23.06 -1.72 -14.70
N GLY A 318 -22.65 -0.70 -13.95
CA GLY A 318 -23.21 0.66 -14.03
C GLY A 318 -22.53 1.59 -15.04
N GLY A 319 -21.62 1.09 -15.87
CA GLY A 319 -20.86 1.88 -16.85
C GLY A 319 -21.44 1.91 -18.27
N ASP A 320 -22.48 1.12 -18.56
CA ASP A 320 -23.15 1.06 -19.87
C ASP A 320 -24.61 1.53 -19.74
N THR A 321 -24.82 2.84 -19.52
CA THR A 321 -26.06 3.56 -19.88
C THR A 321 -25.75 5.02 -20.18
#